data_AF-A0A4R6WWB9-F1
#
_entry.id   AF-A0A4R6WWB9-F1
#
_cell.length_a   1.000
_cell.length_b   1.000
_cell.length_c   1.000
_cell.angle_alpha   90.00
_cell.angle_beta   90.00
_cell.angle_gamma   90.00
#
_symmetry.space_group_name_H-M   'P 1'
#
loop_
_entity.id
_entity.type
_entity.pdbx_description
1 polymer ?
#
loop_
_entity_poly.entity_id
_entity_poly.type
_entity_poly.pdbx_seq_one_letter_code
_entity_poly.pdbx_strand_id
1 'polypeptide(L)'
;MDEKARPKFKKCRGTGKVSFPNKLEAHWTMLKHKWSALVRNKIDGRRVKHRQGKQAQRRVYYCKVCKGYHLTKWTKQNFNNYTRYRDEERF
;
A
#
# COMPACT_ATOMS: atom_id res chain seq x y z
N MET A 1 -24.93 -16.10 -13.60
CA MET A 1 -24.49 -15.41 -12.37
C MET A 1 -22.98 -15.58 -12.28
N ASP A 2 -22.23 -14.71 -12.94
CA ASP A 2 -20.77 -14.83 -13.03
C ASP A 2 -20.14 -14.69 -11.64
N GLU A 3 -19.61 -15.80 -11.15
CA GLU A 3 -18.73 -15.87 -9.99
C GLU A 3 -17.46 -15.06 -10.33
N LYS A 4 -17.50 -13.75 -10.08
CA LYS A 4 -16.36 -12.85 -10.26
C LYS A 4 -15.22 -13.35 -9.38
N ALA A 5 -14.34 -14.17 -9.97
CA ALA A 5 -13.12 -14.65 -9.37
C ALA A 5 -12.36 -13.43 -8.81
N ARG A 6 -12.32 -13.31 -7.47
CA ARG A 6 -11.51 -12.27 -6.83
C ARG A 6 -10.08 -12.44 -7.35
N PRO A 7 -9.45 -11.41 -7.94
CA PRO A 7 -8.08 -11.55 -8.42
C PRO A 7 -7.21 -12.04 -7.26
N LYS A 8 -6.68 -13.27 -7.39
CA LYS A 8 -5.86 -13.89 -6.35
C LYS A 8 -4.57 -13.11 -6.29
N PHE A 9 -4.50 -12.17 -5.36
CA PHE A 9 -3.34 -11.33 -5.13
C PHE A 9 -2.08 -12.19 -5.01
N LYS A 10 -1.19 -12.12 -6.02
CA LYS A 10 0.06 -12.88 -6.04
C LYS A 10 1.07 -12.19 -5.12
N LYS A 11 1.81 -12.96 -4.32
CA LYS A 11 2.95 -12.40 -3.58
C LYS A 11 4.12 -12.20 -4.54
N CYS A 12 4.77 -11.05 -4.47
CA CYS A 12 6.00 -10.79 -5.19
C CYS A 12 7.12 -11.66 -4.62
N ARG A 13 7.81 -12.44 -5.47
CA ARG A 13 8.96 -13.25 -5.06
C ARG A 13 10.11 -12.43 -4.48
N GLY A 14 10.40 -11.25 -5.05
CA GLY A 14 11.52 -10.42 -4.60
C GLY A 14 11.28 -9.67 -3.30
N THR A 15 10.04 -9.22 -3.04
CA THR A 15 9.74 -8.40 -1.85
C THR A 15 8.88 -9.10 -0.80
N GLY A 16 8.31 -10.27 -1.10
CA GLY A 16 7.32 -10.97 -0.28
C GLY A 16 5.97 -10.25 -0.12
N LYS A 17 5.82 -9.06 -0.71
CA LYS A 17 4.63 -8.21 -0.58
C LYS A 17 3.53 -8.65 -1.53
N VAL A 18 2.29 -8.28 -1.20
CA VAL A 18 1.16 -8.43 -2.11
C VAL A 18 1.38 -7.57 -3.35
N SER A 19 1.35 -8.20 -4.52
CA SER A 19 1.45 -7.58 -5.83
C SER A 19 0.07 -7.28 -6.38
N PHE A 20 -0.19 -6.01 -6.62
CA PHE A 20 -1.38 -5.52 -7.32
C PHE A 20 -1.04 -5.34 -8.80
N PRO A 21 -1.89 -5.82 -9.73
CA PRO A 21 -1.66 -5.63 -11.16
C PRO A 21 -1.75 -4.15 -11.55
N ASN A 22 -2.69 -3.42 -10.95
CA ASN A 22 -3.00 -2.04 -11.30
C ASN A 22 -2.68 -1.07 -10.17
N LYS A 23 -2.24 0.15 -10.53
CA LYS A 23 -2.01 1.24 -9.56
C LYS A 23 -3.29 1.59 -8.80
N LEU A 24 -4.41 1.60 -9.51
CA LEU A 24 -5.73 1.94 -8.95
C LEU A 24 -6.12 0.96 -7.83
N GLU A 25 -5.99 -0.35 -8.05
CA GLU A 25 -6.30 -1.38 -7.05
C GLU A 25 -5.42 -1.27 -5.80
N ALA A 26 -4.12 -0.99 -5.99
CA ALA A 26 -3.20 -0.74 -4.89
C ALA A 26 -3.63 0.49 -4.07
N HIS A 27 -4.06 1.57 -4.75
CA HIS A 27 -4.58 2.77 -4.10
C HIS A 27 -5.89 2.53 -3.35
N TRP A 28 -6.83 1.79 -3.93
CA TRP A 28 -8.06 1.39 -3.24
C TRP A 28 -7.78 0.58 -1.98
N THR A 29 -6.84 -0.36 -2.07
CA THR A 29 -6.43 -1.18 -0.91
C THR A 29 -5.76 -0.32 0.17
N MET A 30 -4.90 0.62 -0.23
CA MET A 30 -4.32 1.61 0.68
C MET A 30 -5.42 2.43 1.38
N LEU A 31 -6.41 2.91 0.63
CA LEU A 31 -7.52 3.70 1.16
C LEU A 31 -8.35 2.88 2.15
N LYS A 32 -8.74 1.65 1.78
CA LYS A 32 -9.45 0.71 2.65
C LYS A 32 -8.73 0.49 3.98
N HIS A 33 -7.40 0.35 3.97
CA HIS A 33 -6.60 0.22 5.20
C HIS A 33 -6.60 1.48 6.06
N LYS A 34 -6.58 2.68 5.45
CA LYS A 34 -6.69 3.94 6.18
C LYS A 34 -8.09 4.09 6.80
N TRP A 35 -9.13 3.77 6.04
CA TRP A 35 -10.52 3.88 6.48
C TRP A 35 -10.83 2.91 7.62
N SER A 36 -10.40 1.65 7.53
CA SER A 36 -10.61 0.69 8.62
C SER A 36 -9.89 1.08 9.90
N ALA A 37 -8.72 1.73 9.81
CA ALA A 37 -8.03 2.29 10.95
C ALA A 37 -8.81 3.45 11.58
N LEU A 38 -9.36 4.36 10.77
CA LEU A 38 -10.19 5.48 11.25
C LEU A 38 -11.45 4.99 11.97
N VAL A 39 -12.14 4.00 11.40
CA VAL A 39 -13.37 3.43 11.98
C VAL A 39 -13.09 2.74 13.32
N ARG A 40 -12.07 1.90 13.41
CA ARG A 40 -11.70 1.24 14.68
C ARG A 40 -11.37 2.23 15.78
N ASN A 41 -10.63 3.29 15.45
CA ASN A 41 -10.29 4.34 16.40
C ASN A 41 -11.51 5.11 16.91
N LYS A 42 -12.58 5.23 16.10
CA LYS A 42 -13.82 5.92 16.49
C LYS A 42 -14.73 5.03 17.37
N ILE A 43 -14.77 3.72 17.10
CA ILE A 43 -15.65 2.77 17.82
C ILE A 43 -15.09 2.44 19.21
N ASP A 44 -13.78 2.18 19.33
CA ASP A 44 -13.21 1.72 20.60
C ASP A 44 -13.04 2.85 21.64
N GLY A 45 -13.28 4.12 21.27
CA GLY A 45 -13.12 5.30 22.15
C GLY A 45 -11.70 5.55 22.66
N ARG A 46 -10.74 4.67 22.33
CA ARG A 46 -9.36 4.74 22.80
C ARG A 46 -8.64 5.90 22.13
N ARG A 47 -8.18 6.87 22.93
CA ARG A 47 -7.26 7.92 22.48
C ARG A 47 -6.01 7.27 21.88
N VAL A 48 -5.85 7.38 20.56
CA VAL A 48 -4.64 6.93 19.85
C VAL A 48 -3.46 7.76 20.35
N LYS A 49 -2.62 7.16 21.22
CA LYS A 49 -1.41 7.82 21.72
C LYS A 49 -0.52 8.21 20.52
N HIS A 50 0.10 9.38 20.59
CA HIS A 50 1.01 9.84 19.54
C HIS A 50 2.06 8.76 19.29
N ARG A 51 2.13 8.23 18.05
CA ARG A 51 2.99 7.12 17.59
C ARG A 51 2.57 5.68 17.96
N GLN A 52 1.54 5.44 18.79
CA GLN A 52 0.99 4.10 19.04
C GLN A 52 -0.36 3.95 18.33
N GLY A 53 -0.45 3.06 17.34
CA GLY A 53 -1.68 2.75 16.61
C GLY A 53 -1.87 3.48 15.27
N LYS A 54 -1.04 4.48 14.95
CA LYS A 54 -0.97 5.02 13.57
C LYS A 54 -0.32 3.95 12.68
N GLN A 55 -1.05 3.43 11.69
CA GLN A 55 -0.45 2.51 10.73
C GLN A 55 0.79 3.16 10.11
N ALA A 56 1.90 2.41 10.03
CA ALA A 56 3.09 2.82 9.29
C ALA A 56 2.65 3.36 7.92
N GLN A 57 3.18 4.51 7.50
CA GLN A 57 2.72 5.19 6.29
C GLN A 57 2.75 4.23 5.08
N ARG A 58 1.57 3.77 4.66
CA ARG A 58 1.42 2.89 3.49
C ARG A 58 1.27 3.78 2.26
N ARG A 59 2.18 3.66 1.32
CA ARG A 59 2.13 4.33 0.01
C ARG A 59 2.22 3.30 -1.10
N VAL A 60 1.70 3.61 -2.29
CA VAL A 60 1.77 2.72 -3.44
C VAL A 60 3.06 2.99 -4.20
N TYR A 61 3.87 1.95 -4.45
CA TYR A 61 5.08 2.05 -5.27
C TYR A 61 5.12 0.93 -6.31
N TYR A 62 5.81 1.18 -7.43
CA TYR A 62 5.99 0.20 -8.50
C TYR A 62 7.20 -0.70 -8.21
N CYS A 63 7.05 -1.99 -8.42
CA CYS A 63 8.12 -2.95 -8.24
C CYS A 63 8.63 -3.44 -9.60
N LYS A 64 9.90 -3.17 -9.89
CA LYS A 64 10.56 -3.62 -11.11
C LYS A 64 10.63 -5.15 -11.23
N VAL A 65 10.74 -5.86 -10.09
CA VAL A 65 10.91 -7.33 -10.06
C VAL A 65 9.65 -8.06 -10.51
N CYS A 66 8.49 -7.73 -9.95
CA CYS A 66 7.22 -8.37 -10.34
C CYS A 66 6.42 -7.56 -11.37
N LYS A 67 6.93 -6.42 -11.82
CA LYS A 67 6.27 -5.45 -12.71
C LYS A 67 4.88 -5.01 -12.23
N GLY A 68 4.62 -5.10 -10.93
CA GLY A 68 3.35 -4.75 -10.29
C GLY A 68 3.49 -3.64 -9.26
N TYR A 69 2.39 -3.33 -8.57
CA TYR A 69 2.35 -2.30 -7.53
C TYR A 69 2.28 -2.93 -6.14
N HIS A 70 2.96 -2.31 -5.18
CA HIS A 70 3.05 -2.76 -3.79
C HIS A 70 2.70 -1.64 -2.82
N LEU A 71 2.30 -2.00 -1.59
CA LEU A 71 2.24 -1.06 -0.48
C LEU A 71 3.57 -1.02 0.27
N THR A 72 4.15 0.18 0.44
CA THR A 72 5.36 0.38 1.23
C THR A 72 5.06 0.29 2.74
N LYS A 73 6.11 0.04 3.52
CA LYS A 73 6.17 0.39 4.96
C LYS A 73 7.13 1.57 5.20
N TRP A 74 7.45 2.32 4.14
CA TRP A 74 8.50 3.33 4.14
C TRP A 74 8.03 4.66 4.73
N THR A 75 8.99 5.43 5.25
CA THR A 75 8.76 6.84 5.60
C THR A 75 8.45 7.65 4.33
N LYS A 76 7.84 8.83 4.50
CA LYS A 76 7.61 9.79 3.40
C LYS A 76 8.89 10.12 2.64
N GLN A 77 10.02 10.29 3.34
CA GLN A 77 11.30 10.63 2.71
C GLN A 77 11.80 9.51 1.80
N ASN A 78 11.81 8.26 2.28
CA ASN A 78 12.21 7.11 1.46
C ASN A 78 11.30 6.94 0.23
N PHE A 79 10.00 7.22 0.37
CA PHE A 79 9.08 7.19 -0.76
C PHE A 79 9.34 8.30 -1.79
N ASN A 80 9.65 9.51 -1.32
CA ASN A 80 9.96 10.64 -2.20
C ASN A 80 11.24 10.36 -3.00
N ASN A 81 12.29 9.85 -2.33
CA ASN A 81 13.54 9.45 -2.99
C ASN A 81 13.26 8.37 -4.06
N TYR A 82 12.50 7.32 -3.72
CA TYR A 82 12.08 6.31 -4.69
C TYR A 82 11.36 6.91 -5.90
N THR A 83 10.43 7.83 -5.66
CA THR A 83 9.62 8.43 -6.73
C THR A 83 10.50 9.24 -7.66
N ARG A 84 11.43 10.03 -7.09
CA ARG A 84 12.42 10.80 -7.83
C ARG A 84 13.28 9.90 -8.72
N TYR A 85 13.93 8.88 -8.17
CA TYR A 85 14.77 7.97 -8.97
C TYR A 85 13.98 7.23 -10.06
N ARG A 86 12.73 6.84 -9.76
CA ARG A 86 11.88 6.13 -10.71
C ARG A 86 11.44 7.02 -11.89
N ASP A 87 11.29 8.32 -11.66
CA ASP A 87 10.96 9.28 -12.72
C ASP A 87 12.23 9.71 -13.50
N GLU A 88 13.40 9.75 -12.86
CA GLU A 88 14.71 9.97 -13.51
C GLU A 88 15.09 8.79 -14.43
N GLU A 89 14.85 7.54 -14.04
CA GLU A 89 15.09 6.34 -14.89
C GLU A 89 14.10 6.15 -16.05
N ARG A 90 13.16 7.09 -16.24
CA ARG A 90 12.16 7.05 -17.31
C ARG A 90 12.54 7.95 -18.50
N PHE A 91 13.58 8.76 -18.35
CA PHE A 91 14.23 9.56 -19.40
C PHE A 91 15.61 8.98 -19.70
#